data_AF-A0A2V5S645-F1
#
_entry.id   AF-A0A2V5S645-F1
#
_cell.length_a   1.000
_cell.length_b   1.000
_cell.length_c   1.000
_cell.angle_alpha   90.00
_cell.angle_beta   90.00
_cell.angle_gamma   90.00
#
_symmetry.space_group_name_H-M   'P 1'
#
loop_
_entity.id
_entity.type
_entity.pdbx_description
1 polymer ?
#
loop_
_entity_poly.entity_id
_entity_poly.type
_entity_poly.pdbx_seq_one_letter_code
_entity_poly.pdbx_strand_id
1 'polypeptide(L)' 'KPIVSQVLPLTEAVKAQEQAATHHTRGKIVLKIAEEPK' A
#
# COMPACT_ATOMS: atom_id res chain seq x y z
N LYS A 1 11.23 -7.87 -10.77
CA LYS A 1 10.22 -8.21 -9.73
C LYS A 1 9.95 -6.96 -8.90
N PRO A 2 8.69 -6.56 -8.69
CA PRO A 2 8.38 -5.38 -7.87
C PRO A 2 8.77 -5.65 -6.41
N ILE A 3 9.39 -4.65 -5.76
CA ILE A 3 9.67 -4.68 -4.31
C ILE A 3 8.46 -4.05 -3.62
N VAL A 4 7.68 -4.86 -2.92
CA VAL A 4 6.53 -4.40 -2.13
C VAL A 4 7.05 -4.08 -0.74
N SER A 5 6.91 -2.83 -0.32
CA SER A 5 7.34 -2.39 1.00
C SER A 5 6.25 -2.60 2.06
N GLN A 6 4.99 -2.42 1.67
CA GLN A 6 3.86 -2.49 2.59
C GLN A 6 2.57 -2.81 1.85
N VAL A 7 1.69 -3.57 2.51
CA VAL A 7 0.32 -3.83 2.06
C VAL A 7 -0.63 -3.24 3.09
N LEU A 8 -1.54 -2.38 2.66
CA LEU A 8 -2.55 -1.74 3.50
C LEU A 8 -3.95 -2.08 3.00
N PRO A 9 -4.97 -2.11 3.87
CA PRO A 9 -6.35 -2.22 3.41
C PRO A 9 -6.80 -0.94 2.71
N LEU A 10 -7.82 -1.02 1.86
CA LEU A 10 -8.40 0.15 1.17
C LEU A 10 -8.88 1.24 2.15
N THR A 11 -9.30 0.85 3.35
CA THR A 11 -9.68 1.78 4.43
C THR A 11 -8.52 2.69 4.87
N GLU A 12 -7.27 2.28 4.64
CA GLU A 12 -6.06 3.05 4.96
C GLU A 12 -5.44 3.72 3.72
N ALA A 13 -6.20 3.89 2.63
CA ALA A 13 -5.70 4.51 1.39
C ALA A 13 -5.11 5.92 1.58
N VAL A 14 -5.73 6.74 2.44
CA VAL A 14 -5.24 8.11 2.74
C VAL A 14 -3.85 8.06 3.36
N LYS A 15 -3.64 7.17 4.34
CA LYS A 15 -2.36 6.95 5.01
C LYS A 15 -1.31 6.40 4.06
N ALA A 16 -1.70 5.50 3.14
CA ALA A 16 -0.81 5.02 2.08
C ALA A 16 -0.33 6.17 1.18
N GLN A 17 -1.22 7.10 0.85
CA GLN A 17 -0.90 8.28 0.05
C GLN A 17 0.05 9.24 0.79
N GLU A 18 -0.19 9.51 2.07
CA GLU A 18 0.70 10.32 2.92
C GLU A 18 2.11 9.71 2.98
N GLN A 19 2.20 8.39 3.17
CA GLN A 19 3.48 7.68 3.19
C GLN A 19 4.20 7.73 1.84
N ALA A 20 3.47 7.60 0.73
CA ALA A 20 4.03 7.76 -0.61
C ALA A 20 4.59 9.18 -0.83
N ALA A 21 3.88 10.21 -0.36
CA ALA A 21 4.28 11.61 -0.50
C ALA A 21 5.58 11.96 0.24
N THR A 22 5.88 11.25 1.34
CA THR A 22 7.12 11.50 2.11
C THR A 22 8.40 10.95 1.46
N HIS A 23 8.31 10.24 0.33
CA HIS A 23 9.45 9.58 -0.34
C HIS A 23 10.26 8.63 0.56
N HIS A 24 9.75 8.28 1.74
CA HIS A 24 10.40 7.42 2.72
C HIS A 24 10.19 5.92 2.42
N THR A 25 9.46 5.60 1.35
CA THR A 25 9.12 4.24 0.96
C THR A 25 10.09 3.73 -0.10
N ARG A 26 10.88 2.71 0.25
CA ARG A 26 11.75 2.00 -0.70
C ARG A 26 10.98 0.82 -1.31
N GLY A 27 10.08 1.13 -2.24
CA GLY A 27 9.25 0.11 -2.91
C GLY A 27 7.84 0.62 -3.20
N LYS A 28 6.93 -0.31 -3.51
CA LYS A 28 5.51 -0.03 -3.75
C LYS A 28 4.70 -0.27 -2.47
N ILE A 29 3.82 0.66 -2.11
CA ILE A 29 2.71 0.43 -1.17
C ILE A 29 1.54 -0.14 -1.98
N VAL A 30 0.98 -1.26 -1.54
CA VAL A 30 -0.13 -1.95 -2.22
C VAL A 30 -1.39 -1.83 -1.38
N LEU A 31 -2.52 -1.51 -2.02
CA LEU A 31 -3.83 -1.48 -1.36
C LEU A 31 -4.60 -2.77 -1.64
N LYS A 32 -5.05 -3.45 -0.59
CA LYS A 32 -5.93 -4.62 -0.65
C LYS A 32 -7.38 -4.13 -0.75
N ILE A 33 -7.99 -4.34 -1.91
CA ILE A 33 -9.33 -3.81 -2.26
C ILE A 33 -10.45 -4.74 -1.76
N ALA A 34 -10.23 -6.05 -1.75
CA ALA A 34 -11.14 -7.05 -1.19
C ALA A 34 -10.31 -8.21 -0.59
N GLU A 35 -10.89 -8.91 0.39
CA GLU A 35 -10.43 -10.27 0.74
C GLU A 35 -10.59 -11.15 -0.50
N GLU A 36 -9.61 -12.01 -0.79
CA GLU A 36 -9.73 -12.95 -1.91
C GLU A 36 -11.02 -13.78 -1.72
N PRO A 37 -11.85 -13.95 -2.77
CA PRO A 37 -12.98 -14.84 -2.68
C PRO A 37 -12.46 -16.24 -2.40
N LYS A 38 -12.98 -16.84 -1.33
CA LYS A 38 -12.58 -18.15 -0.78
C LYS A 38 -12.80 -19.30 -1.76
#